data_AF-A0A9N9JRA1-F1
#
_entry.id   AF-A0A9N9JRA1-F1
#
_cell.length_a   1.000
_cell.length_b   1.000
_cell.length_c   1.000
_cell.angle_alpha   90.00
_cell.angle_beta   90.00
_cell.angle_gamma   90.00
#
_symmetry.space_group_name_H-M   'P 1'
#
loop_
_entity.id
_entity.type
_entity.pdbx_description
1 polymer ?
#
loop_
_entity_poly.entity_id
_entity_poly.type
_entity_poly.pdbx_seq_one_letter_code
_entity_poly.pdbx_strand_id
1 'polypeptide(L)'
;MQTSRLYSLFFRNYTKTYYKPKFGNRNIHKVLILQATNEAAKSPPPAEGFSVEVTQSKFIRKTREEALDNPELAETNVAQGETKQMNMFQSINDAMRIALDSDDKAEDVAFGGVFRCTMGLAEMFGKDRVFNTPLTEQGIAGFGIGMAAMGHTAIAEIQFADYIFPAFDQLVNEAAKYRYRSGGIFDVGGLTVRSPCSAVGH
;
A
#
# COMPACT_ATOMS: atom_id res chain seq x y z
N MET A 1 17.25 2.13 -16.98
CA MET A 1 16.05 1.30 -17.25
C MET A 1 15.49 0.87 -15.90
N GLN A 2 14.66 1.70 -15.26
CA GLN A 2 14.05 1.42 -13.97
C GLN A 2 12.55 1.37 -14.20
N THR A 3 12.00 0.15 -14.16
CA THR A 3 10.57 -0.11 -14.30
C THR A 3 9.90 0.23 -12.97
N SER A 4 8.98 1.19 -13.00
CA SER A 4 8.04 1.48 -11.92
C SER A 4 7.24 0.21 -11.61
N ARG A 5 7.54 -0.43 -10.48
CA ARG A 5 6.86 -1.64 -10.03
C ARG A 5 5.52 -1.25 -9.38
N LEU A 6 4.42 -1.49 -10.10
CA LEU A 6 3.09 -1.57 -9.50
C LEU A 6 3.06 -2.78 -8.57
N TYR A 7 2.84 -2.57 -7.27
CA TYR A 7 2.49 -3.64 -6.35
C TYR A 7 0.98 -3.58 -6.10
N SER A 8 0.24 -4.50 -6.72
CA SER A 8 -1.14 -4.82 -6.34
C SER A 8 -1.10 -5.66 -5.06
N LEU A 9 -1.73 -5.16 -4.00
CA LEU A 9 -1.85 -5.87 -2.73
C LEU A 9 -3.30 -6.35 -2.54
N PHE A 10 -3.50 -7.67 -2.65
CA PHE A 10 -4.79 -8.33 -2.50
C PHE A 10 -4.85 -9.05 -1.15
N PHE A 11 -5.76 -8.69 -0.23
CA PHE A 11 -5.80 -9.39 1.08
C PHE A 11 -7.19 -9.50 1.73
N ARG A 12 -7.54 -10.75 2.04
CA ARG A 12 -8.69 -11.19 2.85
C ARG A 12 -8.28 -11.26 4.33
N ASN A 13 -9.25 -11.39 5.24
CA ASN A 13 -9.10 -11.49 6.70
C ASN A 13 -7.90 -12.34 7.18
N TYR A 14 -6.79 -11.71 7.57
CA TYR A 14 -5.67 -12.36 8.26
C TYR A 14 -4.99 -11.39 9.23
N THR A 15 -4.70 -11.84 10.45
CA THR A 15 -3.67 -11.23 11.31
C THR A 15 -2.33 -11.35 10.61
N LYS A 16 -1.67 -10.22 10.38
CA LYS A 16 -0.41 -10.16 9.65
C LYS A 16 0.69 -9.71 10.61
N THR A 17 1.92 -10.18 10.42
CA THR A 17 3.07 -9.69 11.20
C THR A 17 3.84 -8.74 10.31
N TYR A 18 4.23 -7.58 10.85
CA TYR A 18 4.86 -6.51 10.05
C TYR A 18 6.22 -6.15 10.63
N TYR A 19 7.15 -5.79 9.76
CA TYR A 19 8.55 -5.55 10.14
C TYR A 19 8.87 -4.07 10.13
N LYS A 20 9.52 -3.63 11.19
CA LYS A 20 10.04 -2.28 11.34
C LYS A 20 11.54 -2.32 11.60
N PRO A 21 12.39 -2.36 10.57
CA PRO A 21 13.82 -2.22 10.80
C PRO A 21 14.15 -0.82 11.33
N LYS A 22 14.89 -0.72 12.45
CA LYS A 22 15.55 0.51 12.88
C LYS A 22 16.96 0.55 12.28
N PHE A 23 17.32 1.65 11.62
CA PHE A 23 18.54 1.75 10.83
C PHE A 23 19.26 3.09 11.08
N GLY A 24 20.01 3.22 12.18
CA GLY A 24 20.85 4.39 12.43
C GLY A 24 20.21 5.75 12.09
N ASN A 25 20.96 6.65 11.46
CA ASN A 25 20.53 8.01 11.08
C ASN A 25 20.14 8.14 9.58
N ARG A 26 19.86 7.04 8.87
CA ARG A 26 19.44 7.08 7.46
C ARG A 26 18.33 6.07 7.16
N ASN A 27 17.32 6.58 6.49
CA ASN A 27 16.03 5.95 6.28
C ASN A 27 15.97 5.29 4.89
N ILE A 28 16.11 3.95 4.81
CA ILE A 28 15.82 3.16 3.60
C ILE A 28 14.67 2.22 3.94
N HIS A 29 13.54 2.33 3.24
CA HIS A 29 12.27 1.78 3.71
C HIS A 29 11.72 0.68 2.80
N LYS A 30 11.92 -0.57 3.22
CA LYS A 30 11.21 -1.73 2.69
C LYS A 30 10.31 -2.28 3.79
N VAL A 31 8.99 -2.14 3.61
CA VAL A 31 7.99 -2.73 4.51
C VAL A 31 7.73 -4.16 4.05
N LEU A 32 8.06 -5.11 4.92
CA LEU A 32 7.84 -6.52 4.67
C LEU A 32 6.52 -6.94 5.32
N ILE A 33 5.71 -7.68 4.56
CA ILE A 33 4.34 -8.04 4.96
C ILE A 33 4.29 -9.56 5.11
N LEU A 34 4.21 -10.06 6.35
CA LEU A 34 3.93 -11.48 6.60
C LEU A 34 2.45 -11.70 6.77
N GLN A 35 1.98 -12.81 6.22
CA GLN A 35 0.69 -13.36 6.58
C GLN A 35 0.87 -14.48 7.60
N ALA A 36 0.51 -14.22 8.85
CA ALA A 36 0.42 -15.26 9.87
C ALA A 36 -0.98 -15.89 9.77
N THR A 37 -1.07 -17.05 9.13
CA THR A 37 -2.33 -17.80 9.06
C THR A 37 -2.57 -18.49 10.40
N ASN A 38 -3.57 -18.06 11.17
CA ASN A 38 -4.16 -18.93 12.19
C ASN A 38 -4.89 -20.08 11.48
N GLU A 39 -4.73 -21.30 11.96
CA GLU A 39 -5.18 -22.57 11.34
C GLU A 39 -6.71 -22.75 11.16
N ALA A 40 -7.54 -21.70 11.21
CA ALA A 40 -8.99 -21.85 11.37
C ALA A 40 -9.85 -21.03 10.39
N ALA A 41 -9.51 -21.03 9.10
CA ALA A 41 -10.46 -20.63 8.06
C ALA A 41 -10.45 -21.69 6.93
N LYS A 42 -11.02 -22.87 7.21
CA LYS A 42 -11.31 -23.85 6.16
C LYS A 42 -12.47 -23.35 5.33
N SER A 43 -12.17 -22.83 4.14
CA SER A 43 -13.17 -22.59 3.10
C SER A 43 -13.83 -23.92 2.72
N PRO A 44 -15.13 -23.97 2.39
CA PRO A 44 -15.72 -25.17 1.81
C PRO A 44 -14.96 -25.57 0.53
N PRO A 45 -14.74 -26.87 0.27
CA PRO A 45 -13.97 -27.32 -0.87
C PRO A 45 -14.63 -26.88 -2.19
N PRO A 46 -13.85 -26.43 -3.20
CA PRO A 46 -14.41 -26.03 -4.49
C PRO A 46 -15.03 -27.23 -5.20
N ALA A 47 -16.23 -27.03 -5.79
CA ALA A 47 -16.71 -27.93 -6.82
C ALA A 47 -15.77 -27.78 -8.04
N GLU A 48 -15.11 -28.88 -8.44
CA GLU A 48 -14.17 -28.96 -9.57
C GLU A 48 -12.71 -28.46 -9.33
N GLY A 49 -12.10 -28.91 -8.23
CA GLY A 49 -10.68 -29.34 -8.28
C GLY A 49 -9.57 -28.28 -8.31
N PHE A 50 -9.89 -26.97 -8.34
CA PHE A 50 -8.89 -25.91 -8.13
C PHE A 50 -9.19 -25.13 -6.85
N SER A 51 -8.37 -25.32 -5.82
CA SER A 51 -8.35 -24.44 -4.64
C SER A 51 -7.79 -23.08 -5.04
N VAL A 52 -8.66 -22.08 -5.22
CA VAL A 52 -8.28 -20.66 -5.41
C VAL A 52 -7.85 -20.02 -4.08
N GLU A 53 -7.26 -20.81 -3.19
CA GLU A 53 -6.90 -20.37 -1.85
C GLU A 53 -5.56 -19.61 -1.88
N VAL A 54 -5.63 -18.32 -1.55
CA VAL A 54 -4.46 -17.44 -1.44
C VAL A 54 -3.43 -17.99 -0.42
N THR A 55 -3.89 -18.73 0.59
CA THR A 55 -3.06 -19.44 1.59
C THR A 55 -2.14 -20.50 1.00
N GLN A 56 -2.41 -21.01 -0.19
CA GLN A 56 -1.56 -21.96 -0.90
C GLN A 56 -0.63 -21.28 -1.91
N SER A 57 -0.68 -19.95 -2.04
CA SER A 57 0.15 -19.21 -2.98
C SER A 57 1.64 -19.34 -2.65
N LYS A 58 2.43 -19.76 -3.65
CA LYS A 58 3.91 -19.79 -3.57
C LYS A 58 4.55 -18.41 -3.40
N PHE A 59 3.78 -17.34 -3.62
CA PHE A 59 4.26 -15.96 -3.53
C PHE A 59 4.07 -15.37 -2.12
N ILE A 60 3.29 -16.02 -1.26
CA ILE A 60 3.04 -15.54 0.10
C ILE A 60 3.94 -16.29 1.07
N ARG A 61 4.75 -15.53 1.80
CA ARG A 61 5.62 -16.04 2.85
C ARG A 61 4.81 -16.22 4.12
N LYS A 62 4.92 -17.40 4.74
CA LYS A 62 4.07 -17.82 5.86
C LYS A 62 4.78 -17.64 7.19
N THR A 63 6.10 -17.72 7.19
CA THR A 63 6.92 -17.59 8.39
C THR A 63 7.83 -16.39 8.29
N ARG A 64 8.26 -15.89 9.45
CA ARG A 64 9.16 -14.75 9.55
C ARG A 64 10.47 -15.01 8.81
N GLU A 65 10.99 -16.21 8.97
CA GLU A 65 12.25 -16.66 8.42
C GLU A 65 12.18 -16.68 6.89
N GLU A 66 11.11 -17.22 6.31
CA GLU A 66 10.87 -17.23 4.86
C GLU A 66 10.76 -15.83 4.24
N ALA A 67 10.21 -14.86 4.96
CA ALA A 67 10.14 -13.50 4.45
C ALA A 67 11.47 -12.77 4.55
N LEU A 68 12.22 -12.98 5.65
CA LEU A 68 13.55 -12.38 5.84
C LEU A 68 14.59 -12.94 4.86
N ASP A 69 14.40 -14.18 4.39
CA ASP A 69 15.24 -14.81 3.36
C ASP A 69 15.01 -14.27 1.93
N ASN A 70 14.28 -13.16 1.79
CA ASN A 70 14.08 -12.52 0.50
C ASN A 70 15.40 -11.89 0.01
N PRO A 71 15.93 -12.26 -1.18
CA PRO A 71 17.17 -11.68 -1.70
C PRO A 71 17.10 -10.17 -1.91
N GLU A 72 15.90 -9.60 -2.12
CA GLU A 72 15.72 -8.14 -2.18
C GLU A 72 15.98 -7.44 -0.83
N LEU A 73 16.06 -8.19 0.27
CA LEU A 73 16.41 -7.70 1.60
C LEU A 73 17.86 -7.99 1.95
N ALA A 74 18.62 -8.74 1.14
CA ALA A 74 19.99 -9.09 1.47
C ALA A 74 20.89 -7.83 1.60
N GLU A 75 20.59 -6.79 0.83
CA GLU A 75 21.28 -5.50 0.88
C GLU A 75 20.81 -4.60 2.02
N THR A 76 19.78 -5.01 2.77
CA THR A 76 19.22 -4.26 3.87
C THR A 76 19.41 -5.06 5.18
N ASN A 77 20.07 -4.52 6.21
CA ASN A 77 20.22 -5.14 7.55
C ASN A 77 18.88 -5.34 8.31
N VAL A 78 17.76 -5.47 7.59
CA VAL A 78 16.40 -5.67 8.10
C VAL A 78 16.29 -6.98 8.87
N ALA A 79 17.09 -7.99 8.51
CA ALA A 79 17.14 -9.27 9.21
C ALA A 79 17.56 -9.16 10.70
N GLN A 80 18.26 -8.08 11.08
CA GLN A 80 18.77 -7.87 12.44
C GLN A 80 17.91 -6.88 13.27
N GLY A 81 16.84 -6.32 12.70
CA GLY A 81 16.00 -5.31 13.35
C GLY A 81 14.97 -5.88 14.35
N GLU A 82 14.54 -5.04 15.28
CA GLU A 82 13.40 -5.33 16.17
C GLU A 82 12.09 -5.45 15.36
N THR A 83 11.23 -6.40 15.73
CA THR A 83 9.92 -6.59 15.09
C THR A 83 8.80 -6.40 16.11
N LYS A 84 7.67 -5.87 15.66
CA LYS A 84 6.47 -5.68 16.50
C LYS A 84 5.25 -6.30 15.81
N GLN A 85 4.46 -7.06 16.57
CA GLN A 85 3.17 -7.52 16.07
C GLN A 85 2.20 -6.33 15.91
N MET A 86 1.56 -6.25 14.75
CA MET A 86 0.60 -5.20 14.39
C MET A 86 -0.51 -5.83 13.57
N ASN A 87 -1.76 -5.42 13.73
CA ASN A 87 -2.79 -5.82 12.77
C ASN A 87 -2.61 -5.09 11.42
N MET A 88 -3.46 -5.40 10.44
CA MET A 88 -3.29 -4.87 9.09
C MET A 88 -3.43 -3.35 9.01
N PHE A 89 -4.43 -2.73 9.64
CA PHE A 89 -4.54 -1.28 9.57
C PHE A 89 -3.38 -0.57 10.29
N GLN A 90 -2.92 -1.12 11.43
CA GLN A 90 -1.78 -0.57 12.18
C GLN A 90 -0.50 -0.59 11.35
N SER A 91 -0.30 -1.62 10.53
CA SER A 91 0.86 -1.69 9.66
C SER A 91 0.81 -0.75 8.46
N ILE A 92 -0.39 -0.54 7.89
CA ILE A 92 -0.60 0.41 6.81
C ILE A 92 -0.33 1.81 7.36
N ASN A 93 -0.82 2.09 8.58
CA ASN A 93 -0.51 3.31 9.31
C ASN A 93 1.00 3.49 9.54
N ASP A 94 1.72 2.47 10.04
CA ASP A 94 3.16 2.59 10.27
C ASP A 94 3.94 2.73 8.96
N ALA A 95 3.51 2.08 7.88
CA ALA A 95 4.08 2.25 6.54
C ALA A 95 3.89 3.67 6.01
N MET A 96 2.70 4.24 6.17
CA MET A 96 2.43 5.64 5.79
C MET A 96 3.20 6.63 6.66
N ARG A 97 3.28 6.37 7.97
CA ARG A 97 4.10 7.15 8.90
C ARG A 97 5.56 7.17 8.45
N ILE A 98 6.10 6.03 8.04
CA ILE A 98 7.45 5.91 7.49
C ILE A 98 7.59 6.70 6.18
N ALA A 99 6.62 6.59 5.26
CA ALA A 99 6.65 7.34 4.01
C ALA A 99 6.65 8.86 4.25
N LEU A 100 5.77 9.35 5.12
CA LEU A 100 5.67 10.77 5.49
C LEU A 100 6.90 11.30 6.24
N ASP A 101 7.53 10.47 7.07
CA ASP A 101 8.75 10.80 7.82
C ASP A 101 10.01 10.82 6.95
N SER A 102 10.02 10.07 5.86
CA SER A 102 11.20 9.91 5.00
C SER A 102 11.21 10.78 3.76
N ASP A 103 10.05 11.23 3.33
CA ASP A 103 9.89 12.13 2.19
C ASP A 103 9.00 13.30 2.60
N ASP A 104 9.58 14.50 2.69
CA ASP A 104 8.86 15.73 3.03
C ASP A 104 7.78 16.09 2.00
N LYS A 105 7.88 15.56 0.77
CA LYS A 105 6.89 15.75 -0.30
C LYS A 105 5.81 14.67 -0.34
N ALA A 106 5.83 13.72 0.60
CA ALA A 106 4.79 12.73 0.70
C ALA A 106 3.51 13.33 1.30
N GLU A 107 2.38 13.05 0.67
CA GLU A 107 1.07 13.55 1.07
C GLU A 107 0.02 12.44 1.02
N ASP A 108 -0.82 12.38 2.06
CA ASP A 108 -1.97 11.48 2.15
C ASP A 108 -3.23 12.21 1.66
N VAL A 109 -3.75 11.75 0.54
CA VAL A 109 -4.93 12.28 -0.13
C VAL A 109 -6.07 11.30 0.14
N ALA A 110 -6.81 11.52 1.22
CA ALA A 110 -7.79 10.54 1.70
C ALA A 110 -9.18 11.14 1.88
N PHE A 111 -10.16 10.27 2.13
CA PHE A 111 -11.47 10.67 2.61
C PHE A 111 -11.81 9.92 3.90
N GLY A 112 -11.76 10.63 5.03
CA GLY A 112 -12.42 10.22 6.27
C GLY A 112 -11.84 9.01 7.00
N GLY A 113 -10.81 8.33 6.46
CA GLY A 113 -10.02 7.31 7.16
C GLY A 113 -10.86 6.21 7.84
N VAL A 114 -11.87 5.67 7.15
CA VAL A 114 -12.91 4.80 7.74
C VAL A 114 -12.36 3.53 8.39
N PHE A 115 -11.24 3.01 7.88
CA PHE A 115 -10.56 1.83 8.41
C PHE A 115 -9.45 2.14 9.42
N ARG A 116 -9.34 3.40 9.89
CA ARG A 116 -8.33 3.89 10.84
C ARG A 116 -6.89 3.77 10.34
N CYS A 117 -6.67 3.53 9.05
CA CYS A 117 -5.33 3.43 8.46
C CYS A 117 -4.54 4.74 8.59
N THR A 118 -5.18 5.90 8.65
CA THR A 118 -4.54 7.23 8.72
C THR A 118 -4.63 7.89 10.10
N MET A 119 -5.11 7.16 11.11
CA MET A 119 -5.31 7.69 12.46
C MET A 119 -4.00 8.22 13.06
N GLY A 120 -4.00 9.43 13.60
CA GLY A 120 -2.83 10.04 14.23
C GLY A 120 -1.86 10.74 13.26
N LEU A 121 -1.98 10.54 11.94
CA LEU A 121 -1.00 11.06 10.98
C LEU A 121 -1.11 12.57 10.77
N ALA A 122 -2.33 13.11 10.74
CA ALA A 122 -2.55 14.55 10.59
C ALA A 122 -2.04 15.34 11.82
N GLU A 123 -2.16 14.77 13.02
CA GLU A 123 -1.60 15.37 14.23
C GLU A 123 -0.07 15.36 14.24
N MET A 124 0.56 14.36 13.60
CA MET A 124 2.01 14.21 13.55
C MET A 124 2.67 15.03 12.44
N PHE A 125 2.10 15.04 11.24
CA PHE A 125 2.72 15.62 10.03
C PHE A 125 2.02 16.89 9.53
N GLY A 126 0.95 17.31 10.20
CA GLY A 126 0.17 18.49 9.84
C GLY A 126 -0.93 18.22 8.83
N LYS A 127 -1.95 19.09 8.86
CA LYS A 127 -3.11 19.01 7.95
C LYS A 127 -2.77 19.31 6.50
N ASP A 128 -1.64 19.97 6.24
CA ASP A 128 -1.20 20.28 4.88
C ASP A 128 -0.70 19.02 4.14
N ARG A 129 -0.27 17.99 4.89
CA ARG A 129 0.24 16.73 4.33
C ARG A 129 -0.74 15.58 4.44
N VAL A 130 -1.72 15.67 5.32
CA VAL A 130 -2.75 14.65 5.55
C VAL A 130 -4.10 15.36 5.60
N PHE A 131 -4.82 15.33 4.49
CA PHE A 131 -6.06 16.08 4.34
C PHE A 131 -7.18 15.27 3.69
N ASN A 132 -8.39 15.74 3.95
CA ASN A 132 -9.59 15.19 3.33
C ASN A 132 -9.87 15.88 2.00
N THR A 133 -10.19 15.10 0.97
CA THR A 133 -10.72 15.62 -0.29
C THR A 133 -12.25 15.69 -0.28
N PRO A 134 -12.88 16.43 -1.21
CA PRO A 134 -14.29 16.24 -1.54
C PRO A 134 -14.61 14.78 -1.91
N LEU A 135 -15.86 14.38 -1.73
CA LEU A 135 -16.36 13.02 -2.01
C LEU A 135 -16.52 12.79 -3.52
N THR A 136 -15.40 12.67 -4.22
CA THR A 136 -15.34 12.41 -5.66
C THR A 136 -14.10 11.58 -5.99
N GLU A 137 -14.27 10.31 -6.35
CA GLU A 137 -13.15 9.39 -6.59
C GLU A 137 -12.34 9.78 -7.84
N GLN A 138 -13.01 10.28 -8.88
CA GLN A 138 -12.34 10.87 -10.04
C GLN A 138 -11.48 12.08 -9.66
N GLY A 139 -11.95 12.87 -8.69
CA GLY A 139 -11.24 14.04 -8.18
C GLY A 139 -10.02 13.64 -7.35
N ILE A 140 -10.16 12.62 -6.49
CA ILE A 140 -9.05 12.05 -5.72
C ILE A 140 -7.94 11.56 -6.66
N ALA A 141 -8.29 10.77 -7.66
CA ALA A 141 -7.31 10.24 -8.62
C ALA A 141 -6.67 11.36 -9.45
N GLY A 142 -7.46 12.28 -10.01
CA GLY A 142 -6.94 13.40 -10.79
C GLY A 142 -6.03 14.33 -9.97
N PHE A 143 -6.41 14.61 -8.72
CA PHE A 143 -5.60 15.40 -7.80
C PHE A 143 -4.27 14.70 -7.50
N GLY A 144 -4.30 13.40 -7.17
CA GLY A 144 -3.08 12.62 -6.94
C GLY A 144 -2.15 12.58 -8.15
N ILE A 145 -2.71 12.45 -9.37
CA ILE A 145 -1.95 12.53 -10.63
C ILE A 145 -1.28 13.89 -10.76
N GLY A 146 -2.00 14.98 -10.48
CA GLY A 146 -1.46 16.34 -10.52
C GLY A 146 -0.31 16.54 -9.53
N MET A 147 -0.50 16.11 -8.29
CA MET A 147 0.55 16.14 -7.24
C MET A 147 1.80 15.36 -7.67
N ALA A 148 1.62 14.14 -8.18
CA ALA A 148 2.72 13.32 -8.66
C ALA A 148 3.43 13.94 -9.87
N ALA A 149 2.70 14.58 -10.78
CA ALA A 149 3.28 15.29 -11.93
C ALA A 149 4.13 16.49 -11.51
N MET A 150 3.85 17.08 -10.33
CA MET A 150 4.67 18.13 -9.71
C MET A 150 5.86 17.58 -8.91
N GLY A 151 6.07 16.26 -8.93
CA GLY A 151 7.17 15.59 -8.23
C GLY A 151 6.94 15.39 -6.73
N HIS A 152 5.68 15.39 -6.29
CA HIS A 152 5.29 14.96 -4.94
C HIS A 152 5.03 13.45 -4.88
N THR A 153 5.14 12.87 -3.70
CA THR A 153 4.73 11.48 -3.45
C THR A 153 3.28 11.47 -2.99
N ALA A 154 2.35 11.20 -3.90
CA ALA A 154 0.91 11.26 -3.63
C ALA A 154 0.37 9.87 -3.24
N ILE A 155 -0.13 9.72 -2.03
CA ILE A 155 -0.76 8.48 -1.55
C ILE A 155 -2.28 8.70 -1.48
N ALA A 156 -2.98 8.35 -2.55
CA ALA A 156 -4.42 8.50 -2.68
C ALA A 156 -5.18 7.31 -2.09
N GLU A 157 -6.20 7.57 -1.25
CA GLU A 157 -7.11 6.55 -0.72
C GLU A 157 -8.47 6.61 -1.41
N ILE A 158 -8.86 5.50 -2.01
CA ILE A 158 -10.26 5.24 -2.40
C ILE A 158 -10.90 4.42 -1.28
N GLN A 159 -12.08 4.83 -0.82
CA GLN A 159 -12.69 4.31 0.41
C GLN A 159 -13.03 2.81 0.31
N PHE A 160 -13.45 2.35 -0.86
CA PHE A 160 -13.69 0.94 -1.19
C PHE A 160 -13.35 0.70 -2.65
N ALA A 161 -12.81 -0.49 -2.97
CA ALA A 161 -12.41 -0.81 -4.34
C ALA A 161 -13.62 -0.81 -5.30
N ASP A 162 -14.81 -1.06 -4.78
CA ASP A 162 -16.09 -0.95 -5.46
C ASP A 162 -16.37 0.48 -5.98
N TYR A 163 -15.78 1.49 -5.33
CA TYR A 163 -15.90 2.92 -5.71
C TYR A 163 -14.73 3.39 -6.57
N ILE A 164 -13.84 2.51 -7.05
CA ILE A 164 -12.73 2.92 -7.91
C ILE A 164 -13.17 3.24 -9.34
N PHE A 165 -14.34 2.75 -9.78
CA PHE A 165 -14.78 2.87 -11.17
C PHE A 165 -14.97 4.30 -11.68
N PRO A 166 -15.50 5.27 -10.90
CA PRO A 166 -15.50 6.67 -11.30
C PRO A 166 -14.10 7.23 -11.57
N ALA A 167 -13.05 6.72 -10.91
CA ALA A 167 -11.66 7.10 -11.13
C ALA A 167 -10.99 6.36 -12.31
N PHE A 168 -11.67 5.41 -12.95
CA PHE A 168 -11.03 4.49 -13.89
C PHE A 168 -10.41 5.20 -15.10
N ASP A 169 -11.08 6.22 -15.63
CA ASP A 169 -10.55 7.03 -16.74
C ASP A 169 -9.23 7.73 -16.35
N GLN A 170 -9.19 8.37 -15.17
CA GLN A 170 -7.99 8.99 -14.63
C GLN A 170 -6.86 7.96 -14.45
N LEU A 171 -7.15 6.78 -13.93
CA LEU A 171 -6.10 5.78 -13.69
C LEU A 171 -5.58 5.14 -14.99
N VAL A 172 -6.47 4.83 -15.93
CA VAL A 172 -6.13 4.07 -17.14
C VAL A 172 -5.67 4.96 -18.28
N ASN A 173 -6.34 6.07 -18.52
CA ASN A 173 -6.02 6.96 -19.64
C ASN A 173 -5.01 8.03 -19.26
N GLU A 174 -5.08 8.57 -18.04
CA GLU A 174 -4.16 9.60 -17.59
C GLU A 174 -2.91 9.00 -16.91
N ALA A 175 -3.05 8.38 -15.74
CA ALA A 175 -1.91 7.94 -14.92
C ALA A 175 -1.05 6.88 -15.63
N ALA A 176 -1.67 5.79 -16.11
CA ALA A 176 -0.93 4.67 -16.70
C ALA A 176 -0.17 5.05 -17.99
N LYS A 177 -0.65 6.05 -18.73
CA LYS A 177 -0.06 6.48 -20.00
C LYS A 177 0.80 7.73 -19.87
N TYR A 178 0.82 8.39 -18.72
CA TYR A 178 1.44 9.70 -18.52
C TYR A 178 2.90 9.77 -18.98
N ARG A 179 3.71 8.78 -18.56
CA ARG A 179 5.13 8.68 -18.93
C ARG A 179 5.35 8.35 -20.40
N TYR A 180 4.47 7.51 -20.96
CA TYR A 180 4.61 7.08 -22.34
C TYR A 180 4.23 8.20 -23.32
N ARG A 181 3.10 8.87 -23.08
CA ARG A 181 2.60 9.95 -23.96
C ARG A 181 3.52 11.18 -23.98
N SER A 182 4.31 11.38 -22.93
CA SER A 182 5.29 12.48 -22.84
C SER A 182 6.65 12.14 -23.45
N GLY A 183 6.86 10.92 -23.98
CA GLY A 183 8.19 10.47 -24.40
C GLY A 183 9.18 10.35 -23.23
N GLY A 184 8.70 10.22 -22.00
CA GLY A 184 9.51 10.17 -20.78
C GLY A 184 9.94 11.52 -20.22
N ILE A 185 9.41 12.64 -20.74
CA ILE A 185 9.71 13.99 -20.26
C ILE A 185 8.99 14.28 -18.93
N PHE A 186 7.77 13.76 -18.77
CA PHE A 186 6.96 13.88 -17.55
C PHE A 186 6.50 12.50 -17.10
N ASP A 187 6.37 12.29 -15.79
CA ASP A 187 5.82 11.07 -15.22
C ASP A 187 5.04 11.34 -13.93
N VAL A 188 4.31 10.32 -13.48
CA VAL A 188 3.54 10.33 -12.22
C VAL A 188 3.93 9.13 -11.36
N GLY A 189 5.20 8.73 -11.39
CA GLY A 189 5.71 7.57 -10.66
C GLY A 189 5.60 7.69 -9.14
N GLY A 190 5.46 8.92 -8.63
CA GLY A 190 5.20 9.21 -7.21
C GLY A 190 3.75 8.93 -6.76
N LEU A 191 2.84 8.55 -7.66
CA LEU A 191 1.46 8.23 -7.31
C LEU A 191 1.31 6.79 -6.81
N THR A 192 0.71 6.63 -5.64
CA THR A 192 0.21 5.35 -5.13
C THR A 192 -1.28 5.47 -4.83
N VAL A 193 -2.09 4.56 -5.35
CA VAL A 193 -3.53 4.45 -5.02
C VAL A 193 -3.74 3.23 -4.15
N ARG A 194 -4.33 3.42 -2.98
CA ARG A 194 -4.71 2.35 -2.05
C ARG A 194 -6.21 2.30 -1.89
N SER A 195 -6.74 1.09 -1.69
CA SER A 195 -8.15 0.88 -1.45
C SER A 195 -8.38 -0.42 -0.68
N PRO A 196 -9.29 -0.45 0.31
CA PRO A 196 -9.85 -1.70 0.84
C PRO A 196 -10.49 -2.48 -0.30
N CYS A 197 -10.27 -3.79 -0.33
CA CYS A 197 -10.82 -4.70 -1.34
C CYS A 197 -11.17 -6.05 -0.71
N SER A 198 -11.86 -6.90 -1.47
CA SER A 198 -12.35 -8.23 -1.06
C SER A 198 -13.63 -8.20 -0.20
N ALA A 199 -14.28 -9.36 -0.10
CA ALA A 199 -15.49 -9.57 0.69
C ALA A 199 -15.21 -9.44 2.21
N VAL A 200 -16.14 -8.80 2.92
CA VAL A 200 -16.08 -8.59 4.38
C VAL A 200 -17.13 -9.40 5.18
N GLY A 201 -18.00 -10.16 4.50
CA GLY A 201 -19.06 -10.96 5.15
C GLY A 201 -20.19 -10.11 5.74
N HIS A 202 -21.33 -10.75 6.02
CA HIS A 202 -22.38 -10.28 6.92
C HIS A 202 -22.71 -11.43 7.88
#